data_AF-A0A7Y2UF03-F1
#
_entry.id   AF-A0A7Y2UF03-F1
#
_cell.length_a   1.000
_cell.length_b   1.000
_cell.length_c   1.000
_cell.angle_alpha   90.00
_cell.angle_beta   90.00
_cell.angle_gamma   90.00
#
_symmetry.space_group_name_H-M   'P 1'
#
loop_
_entity.id
_entity.type
_entity.pdbx_description
1 polymer ?
#
loop_
_entity_poly.entity_id
_entity_poly.type
_entity_poly.pdbx_seq_one_letter_code
_entity_poly.pdbx_strand_id
1 'polypeptide(L)' 'MKKDLLLKDGNPQQGNPLGGTLGESLRSQGVSRRSFMKFCATTASMMALPPSMIPMIANALENARRPSV' A
#
# COMPACT_ATOMS: atom_id res chain seq x y z
N MET A 1 15.78 29.60 -3.25
CA MET A 1 16.58 28.41 -3.66
C MET A 1 16.05 27.17 -2.94
N LYS A 2 15.25 26.38 -3.68
CA LYS A 2 15.02 24.94 -3.55
C LYS A 2 14.54 24.37 -2.21
N LYS A 3 13.22 24.38 -1.99
CA LYS A 3 12.49 23.21 -1.46
C LYS A 3 11.11 23.07 -2.11
N ASP A 4 11.02 23.39 -3.40
CA ASP A 4 10.00 22.81 -4.28
C ASP A 4 10.35 21.33 -4.49
N LEU A 5 10.08 20.51 -3.47
CA LEU A 5 9.81 19.09 -3.67
C LEU A 5 8.32 18.88 -3.38
N LEU A 6 7.55 19.41 -4.33
CA LEU A 6 6.46 18.72 -5.00
C LEU A 6 6.43 17.20 -4.72
N LEU A 7 5.81 16.75 -3.62
CA LEU A 7 5.13 15.46 -3.59
C LEU A 7 3.68 15.72 -4.01
N LYS A 8 3.53 15.97 -5.30
CA LYS A 8 2.26 16.00 -5.98
C LYS A 8 2.08 14.67 -6.70
N ASP A 9 0.86 14.15 -6.58
CA ASP A 9 0.25 13.06 -7.33
C ASP A 9 0.71 11.63 -7.02
N GLY A 10 -0.01 11.03 -6.07
CA GLY A 10 -0.03 9.59 -5.86
C GLY A 10 -1.42 9.09 -5.53
N ASN A 11 -2.44 9.49 -6.30
CA ASN A 11 -3.74 8.84 -6.26
C ASN A 11 -3.78 7.71 -7.30
N PRO A 12 -3.68 6.43 -6.89
CA PRO A 12 -4.22 5.32 -7.64
C PRO A 12 -5.44 4.73 -6.90
N GLN A 13 -6.57 5.44 -6.95
CA GLN A 13 -7.90 4.88 -6.77
C GLN A 13 -8.20 3.95 -7.95
N GLN A 14 -7.92 2.65 -7.82
CA GLN A 14 -8.32 1.65 -8.82
C GLN A 14 -8.86 0.37 -8.15
N GLY A 15 -10.06 0.50 -7.58
CA GLY A 15 -10.93 -0.65 -7.32
C GLY A 15 -11.56 -1.12 -8.63
N ASN A 16 -11.18 -2.32 -9.08
CA ASN A 16 -11.84 -3.01 -10.20
C ASN A 16 -12.40 -4.36 -9.71
N PRO A 17 -13.73 -4.59 -9.79
CA PRO A 17 -14.45 -5.70 -9.13
C PRO A 17 -14.27 -7.12 -9.73
N LEU A 18 -13.23 -7.38 -10.54
CA LEU A 18 -13.16 -8.60 -11.37
C LEU A 18 -12.10 -9.63 -10.95
N GLY A 19 -11.29 -9.36 -9.92
CA GLY A 19 -10.33 -10.32 -9.38
C GLY A 19 -9.89 -9.90 -8.00
N GLY A 20 -10.15 -10.74 -7.00
CA GLY A 20 -10.05 -10.40 -5.57
C GLY A 20 -8.78 -9.63 -5.21
N THR A 21 -8.97 -8.55 -4.46
CA THR A 21 -7.89 -7.65 -4.04
C THR A 21 -6.98 -8.36 -3.02
N LEU A 22 -5.71 -7.94 -2.88
CA LEU A 22 -4.87 -8.48 -1.81
C LEU A 22 -5.48 -8.19 -0.44
N GLY A 23 -6.17 -7.05 -0.27
CA GLY A 23 -6.88 -6.73 0.98
C GLY A 23 -7.91 -7.80 1.38
N GLU A 24 -8.71 -8.28 0.42
CA GLU A 24 -9.66 -9.36 0.66
C GLU A 24 -8.98 -10.70 0.94
N SER A 25 -7.90 -11.01 0.21
CA SER A 25 -7.11 -12.22 0.45
C SER A 25 -6.42 -12.19 1.82
N LEU A 26 -5.92 -11.03 2.27
CA LEU A 26 -5.32 -10.88 3.60
C LEU A 26 -6.38 -11.07 4.69
N ARG A 27 -7.59 -10.52 4.49
CA ARG A 27 -8.70 -10.67 5.43
C ARG A 27 -9.19 -12.11 5.52
N SER A 28 -9.28 -12.84 4.40
CA SER A 28 -9.67 -14.26 4.41
C SER A 28 -8.62 -15.15 5.08
N GLN A 29 -7.36 -14.74 5.11
CA GLN A 29 -6.27 -15.39 5.83
C GLN A 29 -6.17 -14.96 7.31
N GLY A 30 -7.09 -14.12 7.81
CA GLY A 30 -7.08 -13.66 9.20
C GLY A 30 -6.06 -12.56 9.51
N VAL A 31 -5.44 -11.96 8.48
CA VAL A 31 -4.52 -10.83 8.68
C VAL A 31 -5.33 -9.58 9.02
N SER A 32 -5.11 -9.06 10.23
CA SER A 32 -5.76 -7.85 10.70
C SER A 32 -5.11 -6.59 10.09
N ARG A 33 -5.93 -5.55 9.83
CA ARG A 33 -5.48 -4.23 9.33
C ARG A 33 -4.30 -3.65 10.10
N ARG A 34 -4.26 -3.85 11.42
CA ARG A 34 -3.16 -3.39 12.30
C ARG A 34 -1.84 -4.11 12.05
N SER A 35 -1.89 -5.42 11.77
CA SER A 35 -0.70 -6.21 11.44
C SER A 35 -0.18 -5.83 10.05
N PHE A 36 -1.08 -5.66 9.10
CA PHE A 36 -0.76 -5.19 7.76
C PHE A 36 -0.10 -3.80 7.75
N MET A 37 -0.62 -2.86 8.55
CA MET A 37 0.01 -1.54 8.71
C MET A 37 1.40 -1.62 9.34
N LYS A 38 1.64 -2.53 10.31
CA LYS A 38 2.97 -2.76 10.87
C LYS A 38 3.94 -3.31 9.83
N PHE A 39 3.50 -4.25 9.00
CA PHE A 39 4.29 -4.74 7.88
C PHE A 39 4.69 -3.59 6.95
N CYS A 40 3.73 -2.77 6.50
CA CYS A 40 4.00 -1.61 5.65
C CYS A 40 4.98 -0.63 6.30
N ALA A 41 4.87 -0.39 7.62
CA ALA A 41 5.80 0.46 8.37
C ALA A 41 7.23 -0.10 8.40
N THR A 42 7.38 -1.40 8.62
CA THR A 42 8.67 -2.10 8.60
C THR A 42 9.29 -2.04 7.22
N THR A 43 8.53 -2.34 6.16
CA THR A 43 8.99 -2.27 4.77
C THR A 43 9.40 -0.86 4.37
N ALA A 44 8.59 0.15 4.74
CA ALA A 44 8.93 1.55 4.51
C ALA A 44 10.27 1.92 5.19
N SER A 45 10.47 1.48 6.43
CA SER A 45 11.71 1.70 7.18
C SER A 45 12.91 1.05 6.48
N MET A 46 12.75 -0.17 5.96
CA MET A 46 13.81 -0.87 5.21
C MET A 46 14.21 -0.13 3.93
N MET A 47 13.27 0.55 3.27
CA MET A 47 13.51 1.33 2.06
C MET A 47 13.89 2.80 2.34
N ALA A 48 14.14 3.16 3.61
CA ALA A 48 14.37 4.54 4.06
C ALA A 48 13.26 5.53 3.63
N LEU A 49 12.02 5.02 3.51
CA LEU A 49 10.85 5.80 3.15
C LEU A 49 10.26 6.51 4.38
N PRO A 50 9.69 7.71 4.22
CA PRO A 50 9.06 8.44 5.32
C PRO A 50 7.79 7.73 5.81
N PRO A 51 7.48 7.78 7.11
CA PRO A 51 6.30 7.12 7.68
C PRO A 51 4.97 7.67 7.14
N SER A 52 4.98 8.89 6.59
CA SER A 52 3.82 9.47 5.90
C SER A 52 3.41 8.70 4.63
N MET A 53 4.29 7.86 4.08
CA MET A 53 4.03 7.05 2.88
C MET A 53 3.41 5.68 3.20
N ILE A 54 3.39 5.26 4.46
CA ILE A 54 2.79 4.00 4.93
C ILE A 54 1.34 3.80 4.44
N PRO A 55 0.41 4.77 4.57
CA PRO A 55 -0.96 4.59 4.09
C PRO A 55 -1.06 4.47 2.56
N MET A 56 -0.13 5.08 1.82
CA MET A 56 -0.05 4.91 0.36
C MET A 56 0.40 3.51 -0.01
N ILE A 57 1.43 2.99 0.67
CA ILE A 57 1.91 1.61 0.49
C ILE A 57 0.79 0.62 0.81
N ALA A 58 0.10 0.82 1.94
CA ALA A 58 -1.03 -0.01 2.33
C ALA A 58 -2.13 -0.03 1.25
N ASN A 59 -2.52 1.14 0.73
CA ASN A 59 -3.54 1.24 -0.31
C ASN A 59 -3.09 0.63 -1.66
N ALA A 60 -1.84 0.84 -2.05
CA ALA A 60 -1.26 0.26 -3.27
C ALA A 60 -1.20 -1.27 -3.19
N LEU A 61 -0.81 -1.81 -2.03
CA LEU A 61 -0.81 -3.24 -1.78
C LEU A 61 -2.22 -3.81 -1.71
N GLU A 62 -3.17 -3.16 -1.04
CA GLU A 62 -4.55 -3.64 -0.99
C GLU A 62 -5.13 -3.77 -2.41
N ASN A 63 -4.88 -2.81 -3.30
CA ASN A 63 -5.35 -2.84 -4.69
C ASN A 63 -4.42 -3.59 -5.66
N ALA A 64 -3.30 -4.15 -5.19
CA ALA A 64 -2.38 -4.84 -6.08
C ALA A 64 -3.05 -6.08 -6.66
N ARG A 65 -2.99 -6.21 -7.99
CA ARG A 65 -3.51 -7.39 -8.69
C ARG A 65 -2.46 -8.51 -8.57
N ARG A 66 -2.90 -9.75 -8.30
CA ARG A 66 -2.01 -10.91 -8.45
C ARG A 66 -1.52 -10.93 -9.91
N PRO A 67 -0.20 -10.84 -10.18
CA PRO A 67 0.30 -11.07 -11.52
C PRO A 67 -0.13 -12.48 -11.91
N SER A 68 -0.85 -12.60 -13.03
CA SER A 68 -1.23 -13.89 -13.61
C SER A 68 0.06 -14.61 -13.99
N VAL A 69 0.35 -15.70 -13.27
CA VAL A 69 1.37 -16.68 -13.65
C VAL A 69 0.70 -17.75 -14.49
#